data_AF-A0A6S7IK54-F1
#
_entry.id   AF-A0A6S7IK54-F1
#
_cell.length_a   1.000
_cell.length_b   1.000
_cell.length_c   1.000
_cell.angle_alpha   90.00
_cell.angle_beta   90.00
_cell.angle_gamma   90.00
#
_symmetry.space_group_name_H-M   'P 1'
#
loop_
_entity.id
_entity.type
_entity.pdbx_description
1 polymer ?
#
loop_
_entity_poly.entity_id
_entity_poly.type
_entity_poly.pdbx_seq_one_letter_code
_entity_poly.pdbx_strand_id
1 'polypeptide(L)'
;MQILHEILLEKMQIYGIKDKAHLLLRSYLTNRTQKCQVNGVVSSEHKVKCGVPQSSILGPLFFLIYINDLSECLNRTKPRLFAEDTNLTASGGTINDVENAANSDLENLRMWLSANKLSLNIAKTEFMLIGSRSLVHTVSDSNSVKHND
;
A
#
# COMPACT_ATOMS: atom_id res chain seq x y z
N MET A 1 -0.52 3.88 9.98
CA MET A 1 -1.13 3.24 8.81
C MET A 1 -2.59 3.64 8.71
N GLN A 2 -2.98 4.31 7.63
CA GLN A 2 -4.34 4.81 7.43
C GLN A 2 -5.22 3.71 6.81
N ILE A 3 -5.67 2.77 7.64
CA ILE A 3 -6.69 1.78 7.24
C ILE A 3 -8.06 2.42 7.40
N LEU A 4 -8.79 2.64 6.31
CA LEU A 4 -10.18 3.10 6.43
C LEU A 4 -11.09 1.97 6.91
N HIS A 5 -11.86 2.25 7.96
CA HIS A 5 -12.70 1.22 8.58
C HIS A 5 -13.80 0.72 7.65
N GLU A 6 -14.35 1.60 6.81
CA GLU A 6 -15.40 1.26 5.84
C GLU A 6 -14.90 0.25 4.80
N ILE A 7 -13.82 0.59 4.09
CA ILE A 7 -13.19 -0.28 3.08
C ILE A 7 -12.74 -1.61 3.71
N LEU A 8 -12.17 -1.58 4.92
CA LEU A 8 -11.77 -2.80 5.62
C LEU A 8 -12.97 -3.73 5.88
N LEU A 9 -14.09 -3.18 6.34
CA LEU A 9 -15.30 -3.94 6.63
C LEU A 9 -15.92 -4.53 5.35
N GLU A 10 -15.91 -3.78 4.24
CA GLU A 10 -16.35 -4.28 2.94
C GLU A 10 -15.48 -5.46 2.46
N LYS A 11 -14.14 -5.32 2.51
CA LYS A 11 -13.20 -6.39 2.16
C LYS A 11 -13.40 -7.64 3.02
N MET A 12 -13.65 -7.48 4.32
CA MET A 12 -13.95 -8.61 5.20
C MET A 12 -15.15 -9.42 4.71
N GLN A 13 -16.22 -8.75 4.27
CA GLN A 13 -17.42 -9.43 3.74
C GLN A 13 -17.12 -10.15 2.42
N ILE A 14 -16.34 -9.52 1.53
CA ILE A 14 -15.90 -10.10 0.27
C ILE A 14 -15.08 -11.38 0.51
N TYR A 15 -14.19 -11.38 1.50
CA TYR A 15 -13.41 -12.56 1.89
C TYR A 15 -14.20 -13.59 2.73
N GLY A 16 -15.50 -13.37 2.93
CA GLY A 16 -16.38 -14.34 3.58
C GLY A 16 -16.44 -14.24 5.11
N ILE A 17 -15.86 -13.20 5.73
CA ILE A 17 -16.06 -12.91 7.16
C ILE A 17 -17.45 -12.31 7.31
N LYS A 18 -18.40 -13.10 7.84
CA LYS A 18 -19.83 -12.78 7.91
C LYS A 18 -20.39 -12.91 9.33
N ASP A 19 -21.66 -12.53 9.48
CA ASP A 19 -22.46 -12.70 10.69
C ASP A 19 -21.78 -12.20 11.97
N LYS A 20 -21.72 -13.05 13.00
CA LYS A 20 -21.20 -12.70 14.33
C LYS A 20 -19.75 -12.24 14.31
N ALA A 21 -18.91 -12.86 13.48
CA ALA A 21 -17.50 -12.48 13.36
C ALA A 21 -17.37 -11.07 12.77
N HIS A 22 -18.11 -10.79 11.69
CA HIS A 22 -18.13 -9.46 11.09
C HIS A 22 -18.67 -8.40 12.05
N LEU A 23 -19.76 -8.71 12.78
CA LEU A 23 -20.35 -7.80 13.77
C LEU A 23 -19.37 -7.49 14.92
N LEU A 24 -18.61 -8.47 15.39
CA LEU A 24 -17.60 -8.30 16.44
C LEU A 24 -16.45 -7.39 15.96
N LEU A 25 -15.92 -7.61 14.75
CA LEU A 25 -14.86 -6.77 14.20
C LEU A 25 -15.37 -5.35 13.90
N ARG A 26 -16.61 -5.22 13.43
CA ARG A 26 -17.28 -3.93 13.24
C ARG A 26 -17.45 -3.17 14.56
N SER A 27 -17.88 -3.83 15.64
CA SER A 27 -18.00 -3.16 16.93
C SER A 27 -16.65 -2.69 17.47
N TYR A 28 -15.56 -3.39 17.15
CA TYR A 28 -14.19 -2.97 17.52
C TYR A 28 -13.72 -1.70 16.78
N LEU A 29 -14.16 -1.51 15.53
CA LEU A 29 -13.73 -0.40 14.68
C LEU A 29 -14.66 0.83 14.76
N THR A 30 -15.94 0.64 15.04
CA THR A 30 -16.94 1.71 15.04
C THR A 30 -17.00 2.51 16.36
N ASN A 31 -17.52 3.74 16.29
CA ASN A 31 -17.71 4.65 17.44
C ASN A 31 -16.46 4.92 18.29
N ARG A 32 -15.28 4.75 17.69
CA ARG A 32 -14.01 5.05 18.32
C ARG A 32 -13.80 6.56 18.38
N THR A 33 -13.27 7.04 19.49
CA THR A 33 -12.86 8.43 19.67
C THR A 33 -11.44 8.50 20.22
N GLN A 34 -10.79 9.65 20.02
CA GLN A 34 -9.45 9.92 20.53
C GLN A 34 -9.36 11.35 21.08
N LYS A 35 -8.43 11.54 22.02
CA LYS A 35 -8.00 12.83 22.57
C LYS A 35 -6.47 12.83 22.66
N CYS A 36 -5.85 14.00 22.57
CA CYS A 36 -4.43 14.18 22.78
C CYS A 36 -4.22 15.00 24.06
N GLN A 37 -3.19 14.67 24.84
CA GLN A 37 -2.76 15.49 25.97
C GLN A 37 -1.33 15.95 25.75
N VAL A 38 -1.10 17.26 25.82
CA VAL A 38 0.22 17.87 25.68
C VAL A 38 0.40 18.90 26.79
N ASN A 39 1.49 18.80 27.56
CA ASN A 39 1.79 19.71 28.67
C ASN A 39 0.62 19.90 29.66
N GLY A 40 -0.10 18.81 29.96
CA GLY A 40 -1.24 18.83 30.87
C GLY A 40 -2.58 19.29 30.25
N VAL A 41 -2.58 19.83 29.02
CA VAL A 41 -3.79 20.27 28.32
C VAL A 41 -4.34 19.14 27.45
N VAL A 42 -5.65 18.85 27.59
CA VAL A 42 -6.34 17.79 26.84
C VAL A 42 -7.15 18.40 25.70
N SER A 43 -7.04 17.82 24.50
CA SER A 43 -7.81 18.24 23.33
C SER A 43 -9.30 17.89 23.46
N SER A 44 -10.12 18.49 22.59
CA SER A 44 -11.48 17.99 22.37
C SER A 44 -11.47 16.56 21.83
N GLU A 45 -12.60 15.88 22.01
CA GLU A 45 -12.80 14.53 21.50
C GLU A 45 -12.94 14.54 19.97
N HIS A 46 -12.25 13.62 19.30
CA HIS A 46 -12.37 13.46 17.85
C HIS A 46 -12.73 12.03 17.48
N LYS A 47 -13.63 11.84 16.52
CA LYS A 47 -13.99 10.51 16.02
C LYS A 47 -12.86 9.91 15.18
N VAL A 48 -12.60 8.62 15.39
CA VAL A 48 -11.57 7.87 14.66
C VAL A 48 -12.26 7.09 13.55
N LYS A 49 -12.03 7.52 12.30
CA LYS A 49 -12.58 6.86 11.09
C LYS A 49 -11.57 5.97 10.36
N CYS A 50 -10.30 6.08 10.73
CA CYS A 50 -9.22 5.34 10.12
C CYS A 50 -8.18 4.93 11.17
N GLY A 51 -7.39 3.93 10.84
CA GLY A 51 -6.32 3.43 11.67
C GLY A 51 -6.79 2.47 12.77
N VAL A 52 -5.84 1.69 13.25
CA VAL A 52 -6.02 0.71 14.31
C VAL A 52 -5.16 1.15 15.49
N PRO A 53 -5.52 0.85 16.75
CA PRO A 53 -4.70 1.23 17.88
C PRO A 53 -3.29 0.66 17.71
N GLN A 54 -2.27 1.52 17.81
CA GLN A 54 -0.88 1.07 17.85
C GLN A 54 -0.75 0.14 19.07
N SER A 55 -0.10 -1.02 18.90
CA SER A 55 -0.05 -2.16 19.85
C SER A 55 -1.27 -3.09 19.90
N SER A 56 -2.29 -2.90 19.06
CA SER A 56 -3.37 -3.89 18.97
C SER A 56 -2.91 -5.20 18.33
N ILE A 57 -3.28 -6.34 18.94
CA ILE A 57 -3.05 -7.69 18.39
C ILE A 57 -3.73 -7.86 17.01
N LEU A 58 -4.88 -7.20 16.82
CA LEU A 58 -5.64 -7.26 15.57
C LEU A 58 -5.08 -6.34 14.46
N GLY A 59 -4.20 -5.39 14.80
CA GLY A 59 -3.66 -4.44 13.84
C GLY A 59 -3.01 -5.11 12.61
N PRO A 60 -2.08 -6.07 12.80
CA PRO A 60 -1.49 -6.82 11.70
C PRO A 60 -2.51 -7.60 10.87
N LEU A 61 -3.50 -8.24 11.50
CA LEU A 61 -4.57 -8.96 10.79
C LEU A 61 -5.40 -8.01 9.91
N PHE A 62 -5.78 -6.85 10.45
CA PHE A 62 -6.52 -5.85 9.69
C PHE A 62 -5.73 -5.29 8.53
N PHE A 63 -4.42 -5.14 8.69
CA PHE A 63 -3.55 -4.76 7.59
C PHE A 63 -3.52 -5.81 6.49
N LEU A 64 -3.31 -7.08 6.84
CA LEU A 64 -3.27 -8.17 5.87
C LEU A 64 -4.58 -8.24 5.09
N ILE A 65 -5.73 -8.17 5.75
CA ILE A 65 -7.04 -8.11 5.08
C ILE A 65 -7.11 -6.90 4.13
N TYR A 66 -6.61 -5.74 4.54
CA TYR A 66 -6.69 -4.53 3.73
C TYR A 66 -5.87 -4.60 2.43
N ILE A 67 -4.67 -5.20 2.49
CA ILE A 67 -3.68 -5.22 1.41
C ILE A 67 -3.76 -6.47 0.53
N ASN A 68 -4.48 -7.51 0.94
CA ASN A 68 -4.40 -8.85 0.35
C ASN A 68 -4.67 -8.89 -1.17
N ASP A 69 -5.59 -8.07 -1.65
CA ASP A 69 -5.97 -7.96 -3.07
C ASP A 69 -5.06 -7.03 -3.89
N LEU A 70 -4.03 -6.40 -3.29
CA LEU A 70 -3.09 -5.56 -4.04
C LEU A 70 -2.44 -6.35 -5.18
N SER A 71 -2.07 -7.61 -4.94
CA SER A 71 -1.44 -8.44 -5.97
C SER A 71 -2.34 -8.72 -7.17
N GLU A 72 -3.67 -8.63 -7.01
CA GLU A 72 -4.63 -8.89 -8.08
C GLU A 72 -4.68 -7.77 -9.13
N CYS A 73 -4.19 -6.56 -8.80
CA CYS A 73 -4.09 -5.47 -9.78
C CYS A 73 -2.81 -5.51 -10.63
N LEU A 74 -1.89 -6.43 -10.33
CA LEU A 74 -0.56 -6.49 -10.95
C LEU A 74 -0.48 -7.69 -11.91
N ASN A 75 -0.23 -7.41 -13.18
CA ASN A 75 -0.35 -8.41 -14.25
C ASN A 75 0.98 -8.73 -14.94
N ARG A 76 1.97 -7.84 -14.85
CA ARG A 76 3.21 -7.92 -15.64
C ARG A 76 4.46 -8.06 -14.78
N THR A 77 4.37 -7.63 -13.53
CA THR A 77 5.42 -7.70 -12.52
C THR A 77 5.14 -8.84 -11.55
N LYS A 78 6.18 -9.29 -10.85
CA LYS A 78 6.07 -10.23 -9.74
C LYS A 78 6.13 -9.46 -8.43
N PRO A 79 4.99 -9.26 -7.75
CA PRO A 79 4.97 -8.60 -6.45
C PRO A 79 5.54 -9.48 -5.34
N ARG A 80 6.24 -8.85 -4.40
CA ARG A 80 6.62 -9.43 -3.10
C ARG A 80 6.17 -8.46 -2.02
N LEU A 81 5.24 -8.90 -1.18
CA LEU A 81 4.62 -8.11 -0.13
C LEU A 81 5.13 -8.59 1.22
N PHE A 82 5.64 -7.69 2.04
CA PHE A 82 6.00 -7.96 3.42
C PHE A 82 5.62 -6.76 4.29
N ALA A 83 4.56 -6.91 5.09
CA ALA A 83 3.99 -5.80 5.84
C ALA A 83 3.79 -4.57 4.92
N GLU A 84 4.27 -3.39 5.30
CA GLU A 84 4.21 -2.16 4.51
C GLU A 84 5.16 -2.12 3.29
N ASP A 85 6.12 -3.03 3.20
CA ASP A 85 7.11 -3.05 2.13
C ASP A 85 6.63 -3.88 0.94
N THR A 86 6.60 -3.25 -0.23
CA THR A 86 6.18 -3.87 -1.49
C THR A 86 7.29 -3.73 -2.52
N ASN A 87 7.74 -4.86 -3.07
CA ASN A 87 8.70 -4.91 -4.16
C ASN A 87 8.05 -5.45 -5.42
N LEU A 88 8.18 -4.71 -6.53
CA LEU A 88 7.74 -5.16 -7.85
C LEU A 88 8.95 -5.52 -8.68
N THR A 89 8.97 -6.74 -9.22
CA THR A 89 10.09 -7.20 -10.06
C THR A 89 9.61 -7.54 -11.47
N ALA A 90 10.28 -6.99 -12.48
CA ALA A 90 10.03 -7.27 -13.89
C ALA A 90 11.30 -7.81 -14.56
N SER A 91 11.13 -8.64 -15.57
CA SER A 91 12.23 -9.21 -16.36
C SER A 91 11.82 -9.30 -17.82
N GLY A 92 12.73 -9.01 -18.74
CA GLY A 92 12.47 -8.99 -20.17
C GLY A 92 13.76 -9.12 -20.99
N GLY A 93 13.64 -9.31 -22.30
CA GLY A 93 14.78 -9.41 -23.21
C GLY A 93 15.43 -8.05 -23.48
N THR A 94 14.67 -6.97 -23.35
CA THR A 94 15.13 -5.59 -23.49
C THR A 94 14.74 -4.75 -22.28
N ILE A 95 15.43 -3.62 -22.07
CA ILE A 95 15.07 -2.64 -21.04
C ILE A 95 13.67 -2.09 -21.27
N ASN A 96 13.30 -1.85 -22.54
CA ASN A 96 11.98 -1.36 -22.91
C ASN A 96 10.88 -2.35 -22.50
N ASP A 97 11.11 -3.67 -22.58
CA ASP A 97 10.14 -4.67 -22.10
C ASP A 97 9.92 -4.58 -20.59
N VAL A 98 11.01 -4.41 -19.83
CA VAL A 98 11.00 -4.27 -18.37
C VAL A 98 10.32 -2.98 -17.95
N GLU A 99 10.66 -1.86 -18.60
CA GLU A 99 10.08 -0.55 -18.35
C GLU A 99 8.58 -0.53 -18.64
N ASN A 100 8.16 -1.06 -19.80
CA ASN A 100 6.74 -1.15 -20.13
C ASN A 100 5.96 -2.03 -19.16
N ALA A 101 6.54 -3.15 -18.70
CA ALA A 101 5.93 -3.98 -17.68
C ALA A 101 5.78 -3.25 -16.34
N ALA A 102 6.83 -2.57 -15.89
CA ALA A 102 6.85 -1.83 -14.64
C ALA A 102 5.86 -0.65 -14.67
N ASN A 103 5.92 0.20 -15.70
CA ASN A 103 5.05 1.37 -15.82
C ASN A 103 3.57 1.00 -15.93
N SER A 104 3.25 -0.08 -16.66
CA SER A 104 1.87 -0.59 -16.75
C SER A 104 1.32 -1.01 -15.39
N ASP A 105 2.11 -1.73 -14.60
CA ASP A 105 1.66 -2.19 -13.27
C ASP A 105 1.73 -1.08 -12.21
N LEU A 106 2.63 -0.11 -12.34
CA LEU A 106 2.65 1.10 -11.50
C LEU A 106 1.39 1.93 -11.68
N GLU A 107 0.85 2.03 -12.90
CA GLU A 107 -0.43 2.71 -13.14
C GLU A 107 -1.60 1.94 -12.52
N ASN A 108 -1.63 0.61 -12.65
CA ASN A 108 -2.63 -0.22 -11.97
C ASN A 108 -2.55 -0.07 -10.44
N LEU A 109 -1.34 -0.09 -9.89
CA LEU A 109 -1.10 0.11 -8.47
C LEU A 109 -1.57 1.50 -8.02
N ARG A 110 -1.31 2.55 -8.81
CA ARG A 110 -1.78 3.92 -8.53
C ARG A 110 -3.31 3.97 -8.43
N MET A 111 -4.01 3.34 -9.37
CA MET A 111 -5.47 3.24 -9.34
C MET A 111 -5.97 2.47 -8.11
N TRP A 112 -5.35 1.32 -7.80
CA TRP A 112 -5.71 0.50 -6.64
C TRP A 112 -5.47 1.26 -5.32
N LEU A 113 -4.34 1.95 -5.17
CA LEU A 113 -4.03 2.78 -4.00
C LEU A 113 -5.07 3.90 -3.82
N SER A 114 -5.44 4.57 -4.91
CA SER A 114 -6.47 5.62 -4.90
C SER A 114 -7.86 5.09 -4.48
N ALA A 115 -8.25 3.92 -5.00
CA ALA A 115 -9.50 3.25 -4.62
C ALA A 115 -9.50 2.88 -3.13
N ASN A 116 -8.36 2.41 -2.62
CA ASN A 116 -8.17 2.02 -1.21
C ASN A 116 -7.75 3.20 -0.30
N LYS A 117 -7.75 4.44 -0.81
CA LYS A 117 -7.35 5.66 -0.06
C LYS A 117 -6.01 5.55 0.65
N LEU A 118 -5.06 4.86 0.01
CA LEU A 118 -3.67 4.76 0.43
C LEU A 118 -2.82 5.71 -0.40
N SER A 119 -1.74 6.19 0.20
CA SER A 119 -0.75 7.03 -0.47
C SER A 119 0.57 6.28 -0.57
N LEU A 120 1.20 6.34 -1.74
CA LEU A 120 2.56 5.85 -1.93
C LEU A 120 3.55 6.86 -1.33
N ASN A 121 4.56 6.38 -0.61
CA ASN A 121 5.65 7.23 -0.17
C ASN A 121 6.69 7.36 -1.30
N ILE A 122 6.49 8.36 -2.16
CA ILE A 122 7.36 8.61 -3.32
C ILE A 122 8.82 8.79 -2.89
N ALA A 123 9.06 9.52 -1.79
CA ALA A 123 10.41 9.79 -1.29
C ALA A 123 11.16 8.55 -0.77
N LYS A 124 10.46 7.42 -0.57
CA LYS A 124 11.06 6.14 -0.19
C LYS A 124 10.95 5.08 -1.29
N THR A 125 10.30 5.41 -2.41
CA THR A 125 10.10 4.46 -3.50
C THR A 125 11.29 4.57 -4.44
N GLU A 126 12.06 3.50 -4.52
CA GLU A 126 13.28 3.45 -5.33
C GLU A 126 13.13 2.46 -6.49
N PHE A 127 13.84 2.73 -7.57
CA PHE A 127 13.96 1.83 -8.72
C PHE A 127 15.40 1.29 -8.81
N MET A 128 15.53 0.02 -9.19
CA MET A 128 16.82 -0.63 -9.39
C MET A 128 16.80 -1.45 -10.68
N LEU A 129 17.77 -1.19 -11.57
CA LEU A 129 18.03 -2.02 -12.74
C LEU A 129 19.09 -3.08 -12.41
N ILE A 130 18.77 -4.35 -12.67
CA ILE A 130 19.68 -5.47 -12.47
C ILE A 130 19.97 -6.12 -13.83
N GLY A 131 21.25 -6.16 -14.22
CA GLY A 131 21.69 -6.71 -15.50
C GLY A 131 23.21 -6.84 -15.61
N SER A 132 23.69 -7.21 -16.79
CA SER A 132 25.14 -7.24 -17.04
C SER A 132 25.74 -5.82 -16.95
N ARG A 133 27.03 -5.72 -16.60
CA ARG A 133 27.72 -4.41 -16.50
C ARG A 133 27.60 -3.59 -17.79
N SER A 134 27.68 -4.25 -18.95
CA SER A 134 27.53 -3.58 -20.25
C SER A 134 26.14 -2.97 -20.42
N LEU A 135 25.08 -3.71 -20.05
CA LEU A 135 23.71 -3.24 -20.19
C LEU A 135 23.43 -2.04 -19.28
N VAL A 136 23.87 -2.12 -18.03
CA VAL A 136 23.66 -1.06 -17.04
C VAL A 136 24.38 0.23 -17.44
N HIS A 137 25.60 0.13 -17.97
CA HIS A 137 26.38 1.30 -18.44
C HIS A 137 25.72 2.00 -19.62
N THR A 138 25.17 1.25 -20.59
CA THR A 138 24.45 1.83 -21.73
C THR A 138 23.23 2.64 -21.29
N VAL A 139 22.52 2.19 -20.25
CA VAL A 139 21.32 2.89 -19.73
C VAL A 139 21.68 4.17 -18.97
N SER A 140 22.77 4.15 -18.18
CA SER A 140 23.23 5.34 -17.46
C SER A 140 23.67 6.46 -18.41
N ASP A 141 24.24 6.12 -19.56
CA ASP A 141 24.70 7.10 -20.55
C ASP A 141 23.54 7.72 -21.36
N SER A 142 22.45 6.96 -21.58
CA SER A 142 21.23 7.46 -22.24
C SER A 142 20.36 8.37 -21.37
N ASN A 143 20.53 8.31 -20.04
CA ASN A 143 19.78 9.10 -19.07
C ASN A 143 20.59 10.29 -18.55
N SER A 144 20.94 11.22 -19.46
CA SER A 144 21.06 12.62 -19.06
C SER A 144 19.66 13.13 -18.72
N VAL A 145 19.21 12.79 -17.50
CA VAL A 145 17.87 13.04 -16.97
C VAL A 145 17.61 14.54 -16.99
N LYS A 146 16.70 14.98 -17.86
CA LYS A 146 16.00 16.25 -17.68
C LYS A 146 15.03 16.06 -16.52
N HIS A 147 15.37 16.61 -15.36
CA HIS A 147 14.35 16.98 -14.39
C HIS A 147 13.47 18.04 -15.06
N ASN A 148 12.23 17.68 -15.39
CA ASN A 148 11.19 18.67 -15.62
C ASN A 148 10.26 18.59 -14.40
N ASP A 149 10.25 19.70 -13.67
CA ASP A 149 9.42 20.02 -12.51
C ASP A 149 7.91 19.91 -12.79
#